data_AF-A0A7X2SZ38-F1
#
_entry.id   AF-A0A7X2SZ38-F1
#
_cell.length_a   1.000
_cell.length_b   1.000
_cell.length_c   1.000
_cell.angle_alpha   90.00
_cell.angle_beta   90.00
_cell.angle_gamma   90.00
#
_symmetry.space_group_name_H-M   'P 1'
#
loop_
_entity.id
_entity.type
_entity.pdbx_description
1 polymer ?
#
loop_
_entity_poly.entity_id
_entity_poly.type
_entity_poly.pdbx_seq_one_letter_code
_entity_poly.pdbx_strand_id
1 'polypeptide(L)'
;MNARQNPFFSVSTLPYQTPPFDQIEEQDFLPALQAGIEEKRQEIEAIALNSDAPSFFNTYEALERSGQLLNRVNLVFSNVRVTAAARLMRSRGI
;
A
#
# COMPACT_ATOMS: atom_id res chain seq x y z
N MET A 1 -15.58 -19.76 -8.53
CA MET A 1 -14.54 -18.84 -9.02
C MET A 1 -13.67 -18.51 -7.81
N ASN A 2 -12.44 -19.03 -7.75
CA ASN A 2 -11.53 -18.65 -6.66
C ASN A 2 -11.12 -17.20 -6.90
N ALA A 3 -11.62 -16.28 -6.07
CA ALA A 3 -11.16 -14.90 -6.07
C ALA A 3 -9.70 -14.90 -5.61
N ARG A 4 -8.79 -14.51 -6.50
CA ARG A 4 -7.39 -14.31 -6.18
C ARG A 4 -7.28 -13.18 -5.14
N GLN A 5 -6.63 -13.44 -4.01
CA GLN A 5 -6.44 -12.42 -2.98
C GLN A 5 -5.42 -11.38 -3.45
N ASN A 6 -5.73 -10.09 -3.25
CA ASN A 6 -4.83 -9.01 -3.64
C ASN A 6 -3.52 -9.09 -2.83
N PRO A 7 -2.34 -9.20 -3.47
CA PRO A 7 -1.06 -9.44 -2.79
C PRO A 7 -0.64 -8.29 -1.88
N PHE A 8 -1.18 -7.08 -2.09
CA PHE A 8 -0.89 -5.94 -1.23
C PHE A 8 -1.58 -6.02 0.14
N PHE A 9 -2.60 -6.85 0.33
CA PHE A 9 -3.35 -6.92 1.61
C PHE A 9 -2.63 -7.67 2.72
N SER A 10 -1.43 -8.21 2.45
CA SER A 10 -0.59 -8.83 3.48
C SER A 10 0.85 -8.35 3.34
N VAL A 11 1.61 -8.46 4.44
CA VAL A 11 3.06 -8.24 4.41
C VAL A 11 3.70 -9.38 3.63
N SER A 12 4.60 -9.06 2.71
CA SER A 12 5.32 -10.06 1.94
C SER A 12 6.14 -10.98 2.85
N THR A 13 6.06 -12.28 2.61
CA THR A 13 6.85 -13.30 3.29
C THR A 13 8.21 -13.56 2.61
N LEU A 14 8.51 -12.87 1.50
CA LEU A 14 9.80 -12.96 0.82
C LEU A 14 10.91 -12.30 1.65
N PRO A 15 12.20 -12.63 1.42
CA PRO A 15 13.31 -11.99 2.12
C PRO A 15 13.22 -10.48 2.07
N TYR A 16 13.47 -9.83 3.21
CA TYR A 16 13.39 -8.38 3.39
C TYR A 16 12.01 -7.77 3.06
N GLN A 17 10.94 -8.57 3.08
CA GLN A 17 9.58 -8.18 2.69
C GLN A 17 9.50 -7.65 1.24
N THR A 18 10.37 -8.16 0.37
CA THR A 18 10.39 -7.82 -1.06
C THR A 18 9.00 -8.02 -1.68
N PRO A 19 8.46 -7.08 -2.47
CA PRO A 19 7.17 -7.27 -3.12
C PRO A 19 7.13 -8.54 -3.97
N PRO A 20 6.06 -9.35 -3.90
CA PRO A 20 5.92 -10.55 -4.74
C PRO A 20 5.53 -10.15 -6.17
N PHE A 21 6.50 -9.62 -6.93
CA PHE A 21 6.28 -9.06 -8.27
C PHE A 21 5.72 -10.08 -9.28
N ASP A 22 5.97 -11.36 -9.08
CA ASP A 22 5.40 -12.48 -9.84
C ASP A 22 3.90 -12.64 -9.65
N GLN A 23 3.35 -12.09 -8.55
CA GLN A 23 1.94 -12.14 -8.20
C GLN A 23 1.24 -10.78 -8.36
N ILE A 24 1.93 -9.68 -8.67
CA ILE A 24 1.28 -8.37 -8.76
C ILE A 24 0.82 -8.13 -10.21
N GLU A 25 -0.46 -7.82 -10.38
CA GLU A 25 -1.11 -7.49 -11.65
C GLU A 25 -1.61 -6.02 -11.64
N GLU A 26 -1.80 -5.43 -12.82
CA GLU A 26 -2.24 -4.03 -12.96
C GLU A 26 -3.58 -3.77 -12.23
N GLN A 27 -4.47 -4.76 -12.25
CA GLN A 27 -5.79 -4.70 -11.62
C GLN A 27 -5.77 -4.71 -10.09
N ASP A 28 -4.63 -5.02 -9.46
CA ASP A 28 -4.49 -5.01 -8.01
C ASP A 28 -4.27 -3.59 -7.45
N PHE A 29 -3.72 -2.66 -8.24
CA PHE A 29 -3.28 -1.36 -7.74
C PHE A 29 -4.43 -0.46 -7.29
N LEU A 30 -5.45 -0.29 -8.13
CA LEU A 30 -6.59 0.58 -7.81
C LEU A 30 -7.32 0.15 -6.52
N PRO A 31 -7.74 -1.12 -6.36
CA PRO A 31 -8.40 -1.55 -5.14
C PRO A 31 -7.48 -1.46 -3.92
N ALA A 32 -6.17 -1.75 -4.06
CA ALA A 32 -5.23 -1.65 -2.94
C ALA A 32 -4.95 -0.19 -2.52
N LEU A 33 -4.86 0.73 -3.47
CA LEU A 33 -4.72 2.17 -3.20
C LEU A 33 -5.96 2.72 -2.49
N GLN A 34 -7.16 2.39 -2.97
CA GLN A 34 -8.41 2.82 -2.35
C GLN A 34 -8.54 2.27 -0.93
N ALA A 35 -8.30 0.98 -0.73
CA ALA A 35 -8.32 0.36 0.59
C ALA A 35 -7.28 0.99 1.53
N GLY A 36 -6.06 1.22 1.06
CA GLY A 36 -5.01 1.85 1.86
C GLY A 36 -5.30 3.31 2.24
N ILE A 37 -5.94 4.09 1.36
CA ILE A 37 -6.38 5.46 1.66
C ILE A 37 -7.47 5.44 2.74
N GLU A 38 -8.44 4.55 2.62
CA GLU A 38 -9.54 4.42 3.57
C GLU A 38 -9.04 3.96 4.94
N GLU A 39 -8.21 2.92 4.99
CA GLU A 39 -7.58 2.42 6.22
C GLU A 39 -6.77 3.53 6.91
N LYS A 40 -5.93 4.26 6.16
CA LYS A 40 -5.15 5.37 6.73
C LYS A 40 -6.04 6.49 7.27
N ARG A 41 -7.17 6.80 6.61
CA ARG A 41 -8.13 7.79 7.12
C ARG A 41 -8.70 7.36 8.47
N GLN A 42 -9.11 6.10 8.58
CA GLN A 42 -9.68 5.54 9.81
C GLN A 42 -8.67 5.54 10.95
N GLU A 43 -7.42 5.18 10.67
CA GLU A 43 -6.33 5.23 11.65
C GLU A 43 -6.06 6.67 12.13
N ILE A 44 -5.99 7.63 11.21
CA ILE A 44 -5.80 9.04 11.54
C ILE A 44 -6.97 9.59 12.37
N GLU A 45 -8.20 9.24 12.01
CA GLU A 45 -9.39 9.63 12.76
C GLU A 45 -9.37 9.06 14.18
N ALA A 46 -8.99 7.79 14.34
CA ALA A 46 -8.84 7.17 15.66
C ALA A 46 -7.75 7.86 16.52
N ILE A 47 -6.64 8.27 15.91
CA ILE A 47 -5.59 9.05 16.58
C ILE A 47 -6.11 10.43 16.99
N ALA A 48 -6.79 11.13 16.08
CA ALA A 48 -7.30 12.48 16.30
C ALA A 48 -8.43 12.55 17.33
N LEU A 49 -9.24 11.48 17.43
CA LEU A 49 -10.35 11.37 18.37
C LEU A 49 -9.97 10.66 19.68
N ASN A 50 -8.69 10.32 19.89
CA ASN A 50 -8.25 9.73 21.14
C ASN A 50 -8.47 10.72 22.30
N SER A 51 -9.24 10.28 23.31
CA SER A 51 -9.60 11.09 24.48
C SER A 51 -8.52 11.20 25.54
N ASP A 52 -7.48 10.36 25.47
CA ASP A 52 -6.36 10.42 26.40
C ASP A 52 -5.53 11.69 26.20
N ALA A 53 -4.77 12.09 27.23
CA ALA A 53 -3.81 13.19 27.06
C ALA A 53 -2.80 12.84 25.94
N PRO A 54 -2.49 13.78 25.03
CA PRO A 54 -1.54 13.54 23.95
C PRO A 54 -0.17 13.14 24.49
N SER A 55 0.42 12.13 23.87
CA SER A 55 1.74 11.60 24.18
C SER A 55 2.49 11.28 22.88
N PHE A 56 3.79 11.10 22.97
CA PHE A 56 4.60 10.66 21.84
C PHE A 56 4.04 9.36 21.22
N PHE A 57 3.63 8.40 22.05
CA PHE A 57 3.14 7.09 21.62
C PHE A 57 1.78 7.17 20.91
N ASN A 58 0.81 7.84 21.53
CA ASN A 58 -0.57 7.86 21.00
C ASN A 58 -0.79 8.86 19.85
N THR A 59 0.16 9.78 19.64
CA THR A 59 0.07 10.79 18.58
C THR A 59 1.18 10.57 17.55
N TYR A 60 2.44 10.80 17.91
CA TYR A 60 3.53 10.79 16.92
C TYR A 60 3.84 9.39 16.39
N GLU A 61 4.09 8.43 17.27
CA GLU A 61 4.38 7.06 16.84
C GLU A 61 3.17 6.43 16.14
N ALA A 62 1.96 6.69 16.62
CA ALA A 62 0.74 6.22 15.97
C ALA A 62 0.60 6.77 14.54
N LEU A 63 0.91 8.05 14.33
CA LEU A 63 0.93 8.67 12.99
C LEU A 63 1.98 8.02 12.07
N GLU A 64 3.20 7.80 12.58
CA GLU A 64 4.28 7.13 11.82
C GLU A 64 3.94 5.68 11.45
N ARG A 65 3.18 4.99 12.31
CA ARG A 65 2.73 3.62 12.05
C ARG A 65 1.56 3.54 11.07
N SER A 66 0.75 4.60 10.94
CA SER A 66 -0.43 4.63 10.07
C SER A 66 -0.11 4.46 8.59
N GLY A 67 -1.03 3.85 7.84
CA GLY A 67 -1.01 3.75 6.39
C GLY A 67 -0.08 2.67 5.84
N GLN A 68 0.11 1.57 6.58
CA GLN A 68 0.99 0.48 6.14
C GLN A 68 0.59 -0.11 4.78
N LEU A 69 -0.71 -0.36 4.56
CA LEU A 69 -1.21 -0.83 3.28
C LEU A 69 -0.94 0.18 2.16
N LEU A 70 -1.27 1.46 2.40
CA LEU A 70 -1.07 2.53 1.43
C LEU A 70 0.41 2.67 1.05
N ASN A 71 1.31 2.63 2.03
CA ASN A 71 2.75 2.70 1.80
C ASN A 71 3.23 1.53 0.95
N ARG A 72 2.78 0.30 1.25
CA ARG A 72 3.17 -0.91 0.51
C ARG A 72 2.80 -0.84 -0.97
N VAL A 73 1.54 -0.49 -1.29
CA VAL A 73 1.10 -0.37 -2.69
C VAL A 73 1.75 0.82 -3.39
N ASN A 74 1.91 1.95 -2.71
CA ASN A 74 2.44 3.17 -3.32
C ASN A 74 3.93 3.06 -3.67
N LEU A 75 4.72 2.36 -2.85
CA LEU A 75 6.13 2.08 -3.15
C LEU A 75 6.30 1.29 -4.46
N VAL A 76 5.49 0.24 -4.64
CA VAL A 76 5.52 -0.56 -5.87
C VAL A 76 4.97 0.22 -7.06
N PHE A 77 3.82 0.88 -6.89
CA PHE A 77 3.19 1.67 -7.95
C PHE A 77 4.11 2.77 -8.48
N SER A 78 4.77 3.51 -7.58
CA SER A 78 5.72 4.56 -7.96
C SER A 78 6.96 4.01 -8.65
N ASN A 79 7.50 2.88 -8.17
CA ASN A 79 8.63 2.20 -8.82
C ASN A 79 8.26 1.77 -10.25
N VAL A 80 7.12 1.09 -10.42
CA VAL A 80 6.65 0.64 -11.74
C VAL A 80 6.38 1.84 -12.65
N ARG A 81 5.79 2.94 -12.16
CA ARG A 81 5.58 4.15 -12.99
C ARG A 81 6.88 4.74 -13.54
N VAL A 82 7.94 4.77 -12.74
CA VAL A 82 9.23 5.35 -13.14
C VAL A 82 10.02 4.37 -14.03
N THR A 83 10.01 3.08 -13.71
CA THR A 83 10.78 2.06 -14.44
C THR A 83 10.07 1.60 -15.72
N ALA A 84 8.73 1.62 -15.75
CA ALA A 84 7.93 1.13 -16.86
C ALA A 84 7.60 2.18 -17.93
N ALA A 85 8.12 3.41 -17.84
CA ALA A 85 8.27 4.25 -19.03
C ALA A 85 9.03 3.50 -20.15
N ALA A 86 9.91 2.55 -19.80
CA ALA A 86 10.69 1.79 -20.79
C ALA A 86 10.06 0.47 -21.26
N ARG A 87 9.15 -0.16 -20.50
CA ARG A 87 8.72 -1.55 -20.76
C ARG A 87 7.22 -1.75 -21.02
N LEU A 88 6.34 -0.87 -20.49
CA LEU A 88 4.89 -0.99 -20.70
C LEU A 88 4.37 -0.31 -21.99
N MET A 89 5.15 0.59 -22.62
CA MET A 89 4.81 1.16 -23.95
C MET A 89 5.27 0.28 -25.13
N ARG A 90 6.31 -0.55 -24.98
CA ARG A 90 6.79 -1.43 -26.06
C ARG A 90 5.96 -2.71 -26.25
N SER A 91 5.13 -3.10 -25.28
CA SER A 91 4.32 -4.32 -25.38
C SER A 91 2.91 -4.10 -25.94
N ARG A 92 2.56 -2.88 -26.36
CA ARG A 92 1.24 -2.56 -26.95
C ARG A 92 1.26 -2.13 -28.41
N GLY A 93 2.33 -2.39 -29.15
CA GLY A 93 2.29 -2.41 -30.63
C GLY A 93 1.62 -1.21 -31.32
N ILE A 94 1.82 0.00 -30.78
CA ILE A 94 1.64 1.27 -31.51
C ILE A 94 2.96 2.02 -31.39
#